data_AF-B3GLJ6-F1
#
_entry.id   AF-B3GLJ6-F1
#
_cell.length_a   1.000
_cell.length_b   1.000
_cell.length_c   1.000
_cell.angle_alpha   90.00
_cell.angle_beta   90.00
_cell.angle_gamma   90.00
#
_symmetry.space_group_name_H-M   'P 1'
#
loop_
_entity.id
_entity.type
_entity.pdbx_description
1 polymer ?
#
loop_
_entity_poly.entity_id
_entity_poly.type
_entity_poly.pdbx_seq_one_letter_code
_entity_poly.pdbx_strand_id
1 'polypeptide(L)'
;MGKHVLQLLLVLSLLVMSLQALTCITCDRMNSRRICEGKEGCCQARPGEKCASFITLKDGKIQFGSQRCADLCFTGTVMIGDKTVKMNCCNNKSFCNKL
;
A
#
# COMPACT_ATOMS: atom_id res chain seq x y z
N MET A 1 24.00 -34.55 16.13
CA MET A 1 23.24 -33.37 16.61
C MET A 1 23.33 -32.17 15.65
N GLY A 2 24.48 -31.84 15.05
CA GLY A 2 24.62 -30.64 14.21
C GLY A 2 23.75 -30.57 12.94
N LYS A 3 23.52 -31.68 12.23
CA LYS A 3 22.74 -31.68 10.97
C LYS A 3 21.27 -31.28 11.18
N HIS A 4 20.62 -31.78 12.23
CA HIS A 4 19.23 -31.42 12.54
C HIS A 4 19.08 -29.95 12.96
N VAL A 5 20.03 -29.44 13.75
CA VAL A 5 20.05 -28.02 14.14
C VAL A 5 20.22 -27.13 12.90
N LEU A 6 21.13 -27.50 11.98
CA LEU A 6 21.34 -26.76 10.74
C LEU A 6 20.09 -26.76 9.84
N GLN A 7 19.41 -27.91 9.71
CA GLN A 7 18.15 -28.01 8.97
C GLN A 7 17.05 -27.15 9.59
N LEU A 8 16.93 -27.14 10.93
CA LEU A 8 15.96 -26.32 11.65
C LEU A 8 16.20 -24.82 11.42
N LEU A 9 17.47 -24.38 11.48
CA LEU A 9 17.86 -22.99 11.22
C LEU A 9 17.59 -22.58 9.77
N LEU A 10 17.79 -23.47 8.80
CA LEU A 10 17.51 -23.19 7.39
C LEU A 10 16.01 -23.01 7.15
N VAL A 11 15.18 -23.90 7.70
CA VAL A 11 13.71 -23.79 7.62
C VAL A 11 13.24 -22.50 8.31
N LEU A 12 13.76 -22.18 9.49
CA LEU A 12 13.42 -20.95 10.20
C LEU A 12 13.83 -19.70 9.39
N SER A 13 15.00 -19.72 8.75
CA SER A 13 15.46 -18.61 7.91
C SER A 13 14.57 -18.41 6.69
N LEU A 14 14.17 -19.50 6.01
CA LEU A 14 13.23 -19.46 4.90
C LEU A 14 11.86 -18.89 5.34
N LEU A 15 11.37 -19.32 6.52
CA LEU A 15 10.13 -18.79 7.10
C LEU A 15 10.24 -17.30 7.43
N VAL A 16 11.33 -16.85 8.04
CA VAL A 16 11.57 -15.43 8.36
C VAL A 16 11.66 -14.57 7.10
N MET A 17 12.31 -15.05 6.04
CA MET A 17 12.35 -14.35 4.75
C MET A 17 10.96 -14.24 4.11
N SER A 18 10.15 -15.30 4.21
CA SER A 18 8.75 -15.25 3.76
C SER A 18 7.86 -14.34 4.62
N LEU A 19 8.33 -13.96 5.80
CA LEU A 19 7.63 -13.10 6.75
C LEU A 19 7.87 -11.60 6.55
N GLN A 20 8.64 -11.17 5.52
CA GLN A 20 8.76 -9.75 5.21
C GLN A 20 7.38 -9.19 4.82
N ALA A 21 6.73 -8.53 5.78
CA ALA A 21 5.43 -7.92 5.58
C ALA A 21 5.56 -6.70 4.65
N LEU A 22 4.72 -6.67 3.60
CA LEU A 22 4.60 -5.55 2.70
C LEU A 22 4.23 -4.30 3.51
N THR A 23 5.12 -3.29 3.53
CA THR A 23 4.85 -2.03 4.22
C THR A 23 4.33 -0.99 3.24
N CYS A 24 3.28 -0.24 3.58
CA CYS A 24 2.66 0.76 2.71
C CYS A 24 2.68 2.15 3.38
N ILE A 25 2.68 3.21 2.57
CA ILE A 25 2.47 4.57 3.08
C ILE A 25 1.00 4.72 3.48
N THR A 26 0.75 5.36 4.63
CA THR A 26 -0.57 5.81 5.04
C THR A 26 -0.66 7.32 4.98
N CYS A 27 -1.76 7.81 4.42
CA CYS A 27 -2.14 9.21 4.46
C CYS A 27 -3.67 9.29 4.35
N ASP A 28 -4.34 9.81 5.38
CA ASP A 28 -5.79 9.90 5.41
C ASP A 28 -6.30 10.92 4.39
N ARG A 29 -5.57 12.02 4.23
CA ARG A 29 -5.91 13.10 3.30
C ARG A 29 -4.67 13.78 2.76
N MET A 30 -4.55 13.76 1.44
CA MET A 30 -3.53 14.46 0.67
C MET A 30 -4.18 15.62 -0.08
N ASN A 31 -3.55 16.80 -0.11
CA ASN A 31 -4.08 17.97 -0.81
C ASN A 31 -3.73 18.00 -2.31
N SER A 32 -4.15 19.07 -3.00
CA SER A 32 -3.90 19.27 -4.44
C SER A 32 -2.41 19.36 -4.82
N ARG A 33 -1.53 19.69 -3.87
CA ARG A 33 -0.07 19.71 -4.03
C ARG A 33 0.60 18.38 -3.70
N ARG A 34 -0.18 17.31 -3.47
CA ARG A 34 0.27 15.99 -3.03
C ARG A 34 0.94 15.97 -1.65
N ILE A 35 0.63 16.94 -0.79
CA ILE A 35 1.13 16.98 0.59
C ILE A 35 0.12 16.26 1.49
N CYS A 36 0.60 15.36 2.35
CA CYS A 36 -0.25 14.72 3.34
C CYS A 36 -0.59 15.71 4.46
N GLU A 37 -1.88 15.89 4.73
CA GLU A 37 -2.40 16.81 5.76
C GLU A 37 -2.98 16.06 6.96
N GLY A 38 -3.10 14.73 6.89
CA GLY A 38 -3.71 13.93 7.94
C GLY A 38 -3.14 12.52 8.04
N LYS A 39 -2.76 12.15 9.27
CA LYS A 39 -2.28 10.81 9.66
C LYS A 39 -1.26 10.20 8.69
N GLU A 40 -0.22 10.97 8.39
CA GLU A 40 0.93 10.44 7.65
C GLU A 40 1.62 9.36 8.47
N GLY A 41 2.00 8.26 7.82
CA GLY A 41 2.66 7.15 8.49
C GLY A 41 2.84 5.94 7.58
N CYS A 42 2.91 4.77 8.19
CA CYS A 42 3.05 3.50 7.50
C CYS A 42 2.15 2.43 8.14
N CYS A 43 1.71 1.46 7.34
CA CYS A 43 1.06 0.23 7.81
C CYS A 43 1.77 -1.00 7.25
N GLN A 44 1.71 -2.12 7.97
CA GLN A 44 2.04 -3.44 7.43
C GLN A 44 0.76 -4.06 6.86
N ALA A 45 0.81 -4.46 5.60
CA ALA A 45 -0.31 -5.10 4.92
C ALA A 45 -0.54 -6.49 5.54
N ARG A 46 -1.79 -6.74 5.92
CA ARG A 46 -2.26 -8.07 6.35
C ARG A 46 -2.35 -9.01 5.14
N PRO A 47 -2.45 -10.34 5.35
CA PRO A 47 -2.74 -11.27 4.25
C PRO A 47 -3.98 -10.82 3.46
N GLY A 48 -3.83 -10.69 2.14
CA GLY A 48 -4.87 -10.21 1.23
C GLY A 48 -4.88 -8.69 1.00
N GLU A 49 -4.21 -7.89 1.83
CA GLU A 49 -4.09 -6.45 1.62
C GLU A 49 -2.96 -6.11 0.61
N LYS A 50 -3.14 -4.99 -0.08
CA LYS A 50 -2.14 -4.38 -0.98
C LYS A 50 -1.92 -2.93 -0.59
N CYS A 51 -0.82 -2.33 -1.04
CA CYS A 51 -0.65 -0.89 -0.93
C CYS A 51 -1.53 -0.20 -1.96
N ALA A 52 -2.33 0.76 -1.50
CA ALA A 52 -3.28 1.49 -2.32
C ALA A 52 -3.00 3.00 -2.29
N SER A 53 -3.25 3.66 -3.41
CA SER A 53 -3.32 5.12 -3.52
C SER A 53 -4.59 5.53 -4.26
N PHE A 54 -5.33 6.47 -3.70
CA PHE A 54 -6.57 7.02 -4.25
C PHE A 54 -6.35 8.48 -4.58
N ILE A 55 -6.79 8.92 -5.75
CA ILE A 55 -6.74 10.32 -6.17
C ILE A 55 -8.11 10.68 -6.72
N THR A 56 -8.75 11.68 -6.11
CA THR A 56 -9.98 12.28 -6.62
C THR A 56 -9.63 13.51 -7.43
N LEU A 57 -10.03 13.51 -8.70
CA LEU A 57 -9.88 14.61 -9.62
C LEU A 57 -11.24 15.24 -9.93
N LYS A 58 -11.23 16.56 -10.15
CA LYS A 58 -12.33 17.31 -10.75
C LYS A 58 -11.72 18.24 -11.81
N ASP A 59 -12.25 18.21 -13.02
CA ASP A 59 -11.71 18.96 -14.17
C ASP A 59 -10.19 18.72 -14.39
N GLY A 60 -9.76 17.47 -14.21
CA GLY A 60 -8.35 17.06 -14.32
C GLY A 60 -7.43 17.52 -13.17
N LYS A 61 -7.95 18.27 -12.20
CA LYS A 61 -7.18 18.76 -11.04
C LYS A 61 -7.41 17.90 -9.82
N ILE A 62 -6.33 17.56 -9.12
CA ILE A 62 -6.39 16.83 -7.84
C ILE A 62 -7.17 17.68 -6.84
N GLN A 63 -8.24 17.10 -6.29
CA GLN A 63 -8.99 17.69 -5.19
C GLN A 63 -8.44 17.19 -3.86
N PHE A 64 -8.29 15.87 -3.75
CA PHE A 64 -7.66 15.22 -2.62
C PHE A 64 -7.20 13.81 -3.01
N GLY A 65 -6.36 13.20 -2.17
CA GLY A 65 -5.97 11.80 -2.29
C GLY A 65 -5.82 11.13 -0.93
N SER A 66 -5.55 9.83 -0.94
CA SER A 66 -5.23 9.05 0.26
C SER A 66 -4.36 7.84 -0.08
N GLN A 67 -3.66 7.30 0.92
CA GLN A 67 -2.80 6.13 0.81
C GLN A 67 -3.06 5.20 2.01
N ARG A 68 -3.10 3.88 1.78
CA ARG A 68 -3.39 2.89 2.84
C ARG A 68 -3.02 1.47 2.42
N CYS A 69 -2.97 0.56 3.40
CA CYS A 69 -3.17 -0.87 3.18
C CYS A 69 -4.67 -1.08 2.88
N ALA A 70 -5.00 -1.82 1.82
CA ALA A 70 -6.39 -2.07 1.43
C ALA A 70 -6.58 -3.51 0.94
N ASP A 71 -7.62 -4.15 1.44
CA ASP A 71 -8.15 -5.44 1.01
C ASP A 71 -8.98 -5.30 -0.28
N LEU A 72 -9.78 -4.24 -0.37
CA LEU A 72 -10.50 -3.83 -1.58
C LEU A 72 -9.65 -2.84 -2.39
N CYS A 73 -8.91 -3.38 -3.36
CA CYS A 73 -8.01 -2.59 -4.20
C CYS A 73 -8.07 -3.04 -5.67
N PHE A 74 -8.42 -2.14 -6.58
CA PHE A 74 -8.27 -2.31 -8.02
C PHE A 74 -7.49 -1.16 -8.65
N THR A 75 -6.72 -1.43 -9.71
CA THR A 75 -6.07 -0.38 -10.49
C THR A 75 -7.00 0.06 -11.60
N GLY A 76 -7.41 1.34 -11.59
CA GLY A 76 -8.33 1.87 -12.57
C GLY A 76 -8.92 3.20 -12.17
N THR A 77 -10.00 3.57 -12.84
CA THR A 77 -10.67 4.85 -12.65
C THR A 77 -12.18 4.64 -12.59
N VAL A 78 -12.85 5.36 -11.69
CA VAL A 78 -14.32 5.38 -11.59
C VAL A 78 -14.79 6.83 -11.64
N MET A 79 -15.87 7.08 -12.37
CA MET A 79 -16.54 8.39 -12.38
C MET A 79 -17.65 8.40 -11.33
N ILE A 80 -17.69 9.44 -10.49
CA ILE A 80 -18.72 9.67 -9.48
C ILE A 80 -19.19 11.12 -9.65
N GLY A 81 -20.34 11.32 -10.28
CA GLY A 81 -20.80 12.65 -10.66
C GLY A 81 -19.81 13.35 -11.60
N ASP A 82 -19.37 14.56 -11.24
CA ASP A 82 -18.37 15.35 -11.96
C ASP A 82 -16.92 15.04 -11.53
N LYS A 83 -16.71 13.99 -10.73
CA LYS A 83 -15.39 13.61 -10.20
C LYS A 83 -14.90 12.31 -10.80
N THR A 84 -13.59 12.25 -11.00
CA THR A 84 -12.87 11.05 -11.43
C THR A 84 -12.05 10.54 -10.25
N VAL A 85 -12.31 9.32 -9.78
CA VAL A 85 -11.54 8.67 -8.73
C VAL A 85 -10.59 7.67 -9.39
N LYS A 86 -9.29 7.96 -9.34
CA LYS A 86 -8.24 7.04 -9.77
C LYS A 86 -7.74 6.23 -8.57
N MET A 87 -7.69 4.92 -8.72
CA MET A 87 -7.12 4.00 -7.75
C MET A 87 -5.93 3.28 -8.39
N ASN A 88 -4.86 3.12 -7.62
CA ASN A 88 -3.70 2.34 -8.00
C ASN A 88 -3.30 1.42 -6.85
N CYS A 89 -3.01 0.16 -7.21
CA CYS A 89 -2.71 -0.91 -6.29
C CYS A 89 -1.38 -1.55 -6.64
N CYS A 90 -0.58 -1.86 -5.63
CA CYS A 90 0.71 -2.50 -5.82
C CYS A 90 1.08 -3.34 -4.59
N ASN A 91 1.89 -4.38 -4.84
CA ASN A 91 2.38 -5.30 -3.82
C ASN A 91 3.78 -5.86 -4.15
N ASN A 92 4.47 -5.26 -5.12
CA ASN A 92 5.76 -5.74 -5.60
C ASN A 92 6.94 -5.34 -4.70
N LYS A 93 6.78 -4.29 -3.88
CA LYS A 93 7.78 -3.80 -2.93
C LYS A 93 7.14 -2.93 -1.86
N SER A 94 7.78 -2.80 -0.70
CA SER A 94 7.38 -1.83 0.32
C SER A 94 7.37 -0.40 -0.23
N PHE A 95 6.42 0.41 0.25
CA PHE A 95 6.18 1.80 -0.13
C PHE A 95 5.87 2.03 -1.62
N CYS A 96 5.45 0.98 -2.34
CA CYS A 96 5.14 1.09 -3.76
C CYS A 96 3.98 2.05 -4.09
N ASN A 97 3.15 2.41 -3.09
CA ASN A 97 2.05 3.36 -3.25
C ASN A 97 2.45 4.83 -3.11
N LYS A 98 3.75 5.15 -3.04
CA LYS A 98 4.26 6.52 -3.10
C LYS A 98 3.85 7.19 -4.42
N LEU A 99 3.37 8.43 -4.32
CA LEU A 99 2.87 9.26 -5.43
C LEU A 99 3.91 10.22 -6.00
#